data_AF-A0A0M1JQ99-F1
#
_entry.id   AF-A0A0M1JQ99-F1
#
_cell.length_a   1.000
_cell.length_b   1.000
_cell.length_c   1.000
_cell.angle_alpha   90.00
_cell.angle_beta   90.00
_cell.angle_gamma   90.00
#
_symmetry.space_group_name_H-M   'P 1'
#
loop_
_entity.id
_entity.type
_entity.pdbx_description
1 polymer ?
#
loop_
_entity_poly.entity_id
_entity_poly.type
_entity_poly.pdbx_seq_one_letter_code
_entity_poly.pdbx_strand_id
1 'polypeptide(L)'
;MSPLLEAILKQVEQLSNDERLELIQQVVEQMKSPPAEPKRKHKISEFRGMVQYPFFGEDAQEWVTRTRREGDEHREKLLRGEE
;
A
#
# COMPACT_ATOMS: atom_id res chain seq x y z
N MET A 1 27.75 15.33 -20.82
CA MET A 1 27.19 15.18 -19.46
C MET A 1 25.70 15.40 -19.52
N SER A 2 24.91 14.82 -18.60
CA SER A 2 23.47 15.10 -18.54
C SER A 2 23.24 16.59 -18.26
N PRO A 3 22.28 17.27 -18.92
CA PRO A 3 22.00 18.69 -18.68
C PRO A 3 21.62 18.97 -17.22
N LEU A 4 21.01 17.99 -16.54
CA LEU A 4 20.68 18.08 -15.12
C LEU A 4 21.94 18.09 -14.24
N LEU A 5 22.91 17.22 -14.53
CA LEU A 5 24.16 17.14 -13.78
C LEU A 5 24.95 18.44 -13.91
N GLU A 6 24.97 19.03 -15.10
CA GLU A 6 25.64 20.30 -15.35
C GLU A 6 24.98 21.47 -14.59
N ALA A 7 23.66 21.48 -14.49
CA ALA A 7 22.94 22.46 -13.68
C ALA A 7 23.23 22.32 -12.18
N ILE A 8 23.30 21.08 -11.67
CA ILE A 8 23.64 20.81 -10.26
C ILE A 8 25.07 21.27 -9.96
N LEU A 9 26.04 20.98 -10.83
CA LEU A 9 27.43 21.41 -10.63
C LEU A 9 27.55 22.94 -10.52
N LYS A 10 26.82 23.70 -11.35
CA LYS A 10 26.77 25.17 -11.27
C LYS A 10 26.16 25.68 -9.96
N GLN A 11 25.20 24.95 -9.38
CA GLN A 11 24.62 25.31 -8.08
C GLN A 11 25.57 24.98 -6.93
N VAL A 12 26.28 23.85 -7.02
CA VAL A 12 27.30 23.45 -6.02
C VAL A 12 28.45 24.45 -5.95
N GLU A 13 28.79 25.10 -7.07
CA GLU A 13 29.80 26.17 -7.09
C GLU A 13 29.44 27.36 -6.18
N GLN A 14 28.15 27.61 -5.93
CA GLN A 14 27.68 28.71 -5.08
C GLN A 14 27.70 28.37 -3.58
N LEU A 15 27.83 27.08 -3.24
CA LEU A 15 27.91 26.61 -1.87
C LEU A 15 29.29 26.86 -1.26
N SER A 16 29.31 27.16 0.03
CA SER A 16 30.52 27.15 0.86
C SER A 16 31.12 25.75 0.96
N ASN A 17 32.38 25.66 1.39
CA ASN A 17 33.06 24.36 1.53
C ASN A 17 32.33 23.42 2.52
N ASP A 18 31.76 23.96 3.59
CA ASP A 18 31.06 23.18 4.60
C ASP A 18 29.74 22.59 4.05
N GLU A 19 28.97 23.40 3.32
CA GLU A 19 27.73 22.95 2.65
C GLU A 19 28.01 21.91 1.55
N ARG A 20 29.14 22.01 0.85
CA ARG A 20 29.56 20.98 -0.12
C ARG A 20 29.86 19.65 0.56
N LEU A 21 30.51 19.67 1.72
CA LEU A 21 30.78 18.46 2.50
C LEU A 21 29.50 17.83 3.02
N GLU A 22 28.55 18.64 3.49
CA GLU A 22 27.23 18.17 3.92
C GLU A 22 26.44 17.53 2.76
N LEU A 23 26.46 18.16 1.58
CA LEU A 23 25.84 17.61 0.37
C LEU A 23 26.44 16.24 0.00
N ILE A 24 27.78 16.12 0.03
CA ILE A 24 28.46 14.85 -0.25
C ILE A 24 27.99 13.78 0.75
N GLN A 25 27.94 14.12 2.04
CA GLN A 25 27.48 13.19 3.07
C GLN A 25 26.05 12.70 2.81
N GLN A 26 25.12 13.61 2.47
CA GLN A 26 23.74 13.24 2.17
C GLN A 26 23.62 12.36 0.93
N VAL A 27 24.34 12.68 -0.15
CA VAL A 27 24.33 11.87 -1.38
C VAL A 27 24.84 10.46 -1.10
N VAL A 28 25.94 10.34 -0.37
CA VAL A 28 26.51 9.05 0.03
C VAL A 28 25.52 8.26 0.89
N GLU A 29 24.83 8.91 1.83
CA GLU A 29 23.86 8.24 2.71
C GLU A 29 22.62 7.76 1.94
N GLN A 30 22.15 8.55 0.97
CA GLN A 30 21.07 8.14 0.07
C GLN A 30 21.47 6.96 -0.83
N MET A 31 22.74 6.89 -1.25
CA MET A 31 23.25 5.76 -2.05
C MET A 31 23.40 4.47 -1.25
N LYS A 32 23.65 4.55 0.07
CA LYS A 32 23.70 3.37 0.96
C LYS A 32 22.33 2.79 1.23
N SER A 33 21.29 3.61 1.18
CA SER A 33 19.92 3.14 1.30
C SER A 33 19.58 2.33 0.05
N PRO A 34 19.26 1.02 0.15
CA PRO A 34 18.83 0.27 -1.00
C PRO A 34 17.62 1.00 -1.61
N PRO A 35 17.54 1.13 -2.95
CA PRO A 35 16.36 1.72 -3.57
C PRO A 35 15.15 0.99 -3.00
N ALA A 36 14.20 1.74 -2.44
CA ALA A 36 12.99 1.16 -1.88
C ALA A 36 12.38 0.28 -2.97
N GLU A 37 12.55 -1.04 -2.86
CA GLU A 37 11.99 -1.94 -3.84
C GLU A 37 10.49 -1.65 -3.87
N PRO A 38 9.90 -1.45 -5.05
CA PRO A 38 8.46 -1.23 -5.12
C PRO A 38 7.81 -2.41 -4.40
N LYS A 39 7.10 -2.12 -3.30
CA LYS A 39 6.44 -3.14 -2.47
C LYS A 39 5.76 -4.13 -3.41
N ARG A 40 6.21 -5.38 -3.41
CA ARG A 40 5.63 -6.42 -4.26
C ARG A 40 4.13 -6.43 -3.98
N LYS A 41 3.34 -6.12 -5.00
CA LYS A 41 1.89 -6.28 -4.92
C LYS A 41 1.61 -7.78 -5.01
N HIS A 42 1.43 -8.41 -3.86
CA HIS A 42 1.06 -9.82 -3.78
C HIS A 42 -0.31 -10.04 -4.41
N LYS A 43 -0.44 -11.06 -5.27
CA LYS A 43 -1.75 -11.49 -5.75
C LYS A 43 -2.42 -12.31 -4.66
N ILE A 44 -3.70 -12.07 -4.38
CA ILE A 44 -4.47 -12.84 -3.37
C ILE A 44 -4.42 -14.36 -3.66
N SER A 45 -4.34 -14.75 -4.92
CA SER A 45 -4.18 -16.16 -5.34
C SER A 45 -2.94 -16.84 -4.80
N GLU A 46 -1.89 -16.09 -4.45
CA GLU A 46 -0.65 -16.62 -3.84
C GLU A 46 -0.90 -17.25 -2.47
N PHE A 47 -1.98 -16.85 -1.79
CA PHE A 47 -2.34 -17.35 -0.46
C PHE A 47 -3.34 -18.52 -0.49
N ARG A 48 -3.71 -19.02 -1.68
CA ARG A 48 -4.69 -20.10 -1.82
C ARG A 48 -4.20 -21.37 -1.12
N GLY A 49 -4.97 -21.85 -0.14
CA GLY A 49 -4.68 -23.09 0.60
C GLY A 49 -3.74 -22.92 1.80
N MET A 50 -3.32 -21.70 2.15
CA MET A 50 -2.50 -21.44 3.34
C MET A 50 -3.25 -21.61 4.66
N VAL A 51 -4.58 -21.64 4.62
CA VAL A 51 -5.44 -21.71 5.79
C VAL A 51 -6.49 -22.79 5.61
N GLN A 52 -6.84 -23.47 6.71
CA GLN A 52 -7.95 -24.41 6.71
C GLN A 52 -9.28 -23.66 6.64
N TYR A 53 -10.24 -24.28 5.97
CA TYR A 53 -11.58 -23.74 5.84
C TYR A 53 -12.47 -24.25 6.99
N PRO A 54 -13.31 -23.40 7.63
CA PRO A 54 -13.37 -21.94 7.51
C PRO A 54 -12.32 -21.23 8.38
N PHE A 55 -11.59 -20.26 7.81
CA PHE A 55 -10.50 -19.58 8.52
C PHE A 55 -10.97 -18.69 9.69
N PHE A 56 -12.17 -18.12 9.59
CA PHE A 56 -12.74 -17.23 10.61
C PHE A 56 -13.85 -17.89 11.44
N GLY A 57 -13.95 -19.22 11.43
CA GLY A 57 -14.94 -19.98 12.22
C GLY A 57 -16.36 -20.01 11.64
N GLU A 58 -16.66 -19.24 10.60
CA GLU A 58 -17.93 -19.30 9.85
C GLU A 58 -17.64 -19.51 8.35
N ASP A 59 -18.44 -20.37 7.72
CA ASP A 59 -18.43 -20.59 6.27
C ASP A 59 -18.89 -19.30 5.55
N ALA A 60 -18.15 -18.89 4.53
CA ALA A 60 -18.44 -17.65 3.81
C ALA A 60 -19.83 -17.68 3.13
N GLN A 61 -20.24 -18.84 2.61
CA GLN A 61 -21.54 -19.02 1.98
C GLN A 61 -22.66 -19.00 3.02
N GLU A 62 -22.45 -19.56 4.21
CA GLU A 62 -23.40 -19.45 5.34
C GLU A 62 -23.60 -17.99 5.75
N TRP A 63 -22.51 -17.23 5.90
CA TRP A 63 -22.59 -15.79 6.22
C TRP A 63 -23.36 -15.00 5.15
N VAL A 64 -23.07 -15.24 3.85
CA VAL A 64 -23.79 -14.58 2.75
C VAL A 64 -25.26 -14.93 2.77
N THR A 65 -25.60 -16.20 2.98
CA THR A 65 -26.98 -16.68 3.01
C THR A 65 -27.76 -16.04 4.15
N ARG A 66 -27.19 -16.00 5.37
CA ARG A 66 -27.80 -15.33 6.52
C ARG A 66 -28.03 -13.85 6.23
N THR A 67 -27.00 -13.13 5.79
CA THR A 67 -27.06 -11.69 5.58
C THR A 67 -28.08 -11.31 4.51
N ARG A 68 -28.21 -12.10 3.44
CA ARG A 68 -29.24 -11.89 2.42
C ARG A 68 -30.64 -12.10 2.97
N ARG A 69 -30.85 -13.21 3.68
CA ARG A 69 -32.15 -13.51 4.29
C ARG A 69 -32.58 -12.39 5.25
N GLU A 70 -31.70 -11.95 6.13
CA GLU A 70 -31.96 -10.84 7.05
C GLU A 70 -32.33 -9.54 6.31
N GLY A 71 -31.62 -9.24 5.22
CA GLY A 71 -31.93 -8.09 4.36
C GLY A 71 -33.27 -8.19 3.65
N ASP A 72 -33.63 -9.38 3.16
CA ASP A 72 -34.91 -9.63 2.51
C ASP A 72 -36.07 -9.55 3.50
N GLU A 73 -35.92 -10.15 4.69
CA GLU A 73 -36.88 -10.05 5.81
C GLU A 73 -37.08 -8.59 6.25
N HIS A 74 -36.00 -7.81 6.36
CA HIS A 74 -36.09 -6.40 6.69
C HIS A 74 -36.85 -5.61 5.62
N ARG A 75 -36.53 -5.83 4.34
CA ARG A 75 -37.25 -5.19 3.23
C ARG A 75 -38.74 -5.53 3.24
N GLU A 76 -39.07 -6.79 3.48
CA GLU A 76 -40.45 -7.23 3.54
C GLU A 76 -41.24 -6.60 4.71
N LYS A 77 -40.62 -6.49 5.89
CA LYS A 77 -41.24 -5.80 7.04
C LYS A 77 -41.56 -4.34 6.73
N LEU A 78 -40.62 -3.62 6.11
CA LEU A 78 -40.83 -2.24 5.65
C LEU A 78 -41.99 -2.15 4.65
N LEU A 79 -42.11 -3.09 3.72
CA LEU A 79 -43.21 -3.13 2.75
C LEU A 79 -44.57 -3.44 3.39
N ARG A 80 -44.60 -4.19 4.48
CA ARG A 80 -45.81 -4.48 5.26
C ARG A 80 -46.17 -3.38 6.26
N GLY A 81 -45.30 -2.39 6.48
CA GLY A 81 -45.49 -1.33 7.47
C GLY A 81 -45.32 -1.81 8.91
N GLU A 82 -44.58 -2.90 9.11
CA GLU A 82 -44.25 -3.46 10.42
C GLU A 82 -42.86 -2.94 10.83
N GLU A 83 -42.79 -2.03 11.81
CA GLU A 83 -41.54 -1.60 12.46
C GLU A 83 -41.15 -2.53 13.62
#